data_AF-A0A846JB12-F1
#
_entry.id   AF-A0A846JB12-F1
#
_cell.length_a   1.000
_cell.length_b   1.000
_cell.length_c   1.000
_cell.angle_alpha   90.00
_cell.angle_beta   90.00
_cell.angle_gamma   90.00
#
_symmetry.space_group_name_H-M   'P 1'
#
loop_
_entity.id
_entity.type
_entity.pdbx_description
1 polymer ?
#
loop_
_entity_poly.entity_id
_entity_poly.type
_entity_poly.pdbx_seq_one_letter_code
_entity_poly.pdbx_strand_id
1 'polypeptide(L)'
;MDIQESLKNKIKNISEEYVGDKTGGYITGDGPIPCDILFIGEAPGKNEVEEGKPFVGMAGKNFEKYLNSIDLKRESIRITNTCFFRPIKIKEGKNGRISISNRPPKVSEISLFSSILDEEINLVNPKLIITLGNVPLKRLTSFKSIGDCHGNIYFIENLNRYVFPMYHPSALTYNRSEEFNKIYENDWVKLRESLDKI
;
A
#
# COMPACT_ATOMS: atom_id res chain seq x y z
N MET A 1 20.56 -17.69 4.89
CA MET A 1 20.33 -16.28 4.52
C MET A 1 18.99 -15.89 5.13
N ASP A 2 18.93 -14.80 5.88
CA ASP A 2 17.67 -14.28 6.44
C ASP A 2 16.68 -14.06 5.28
N ILE A 3 15.48 -14.64 5.36
CA ILE A 3 14.53 -14.63 4.24
C ILE A 3 14.09 -13.18 3.95
N GLN A 4 14.03 -12.33 4.98
CA GLN A 4 13.76 -10.90 4.80
C GLN A 4 14.87 -10.23 3.98
N GLU A 5 16.12 -10.57 4.27
CA GLU A 5 17.27 -10.05 3.53
C GLU A 5 17.23 -10.51 2.06
N SER A 6 16.75 -11.73 1.79
CA SER A 6 16.52 -12.17 0.41
C SER A 6 15.51 -11.30 -0.31
N LEU A 7 14.37 -11.00 0.32
CA LEU A 7 13.32 -10.18 -0.28
C LEU A 7 13.80 -8.75 -0.56
N LYS A 8 14.51 -8.15 0.39
CA LYS A 8 15.12 -6.82 0.23
C LYS A 8 16.08 -6.79 -0.97
N ASN A 9 16.92 -7.80 -1.12
CA ASN A 9 17.85 -7.89 -2.25
C ASN A 9 17.13 -8.09 -3.59
N LYS A 10 16.07 -8.90 -3.64
CA LYS A 10 15.25 -9.04 -4.87
C LYS A 10 14.59 -7.71 -5.26
N ILE A 11 14.01 -6.99 -4.31
CA ILE A 11 13.40 -5.67 -4.54
C ILE A 11 14.43 -4.68 -5.07
N LYS A 12 15.60 -4.63 -4.43
CA LYS A 12 16.73 -3.80 -4.86
C LYS A 12 17.13 -4.11 -6.30
N ASN A 13 17.41 -5.37 -6.61
CA ASN A 13 17.87 -5.78 -7.94
C ASN A 13 16.84 -5.42 -9.02
N ILE A 14 15.56 -5.75 -8.81
CA ILE A 14 14.49 -5.38 -9.75
C ILE A 14 14.42 -3.86 -9.95
N SER A 15 14.59 -3.08 -8.88
CA SER A 15 14.48 -1.62 -8.94
C SER A 15 15.69 -0.95 -9.60
N GLU A 16 16.89 -1.49 -9.40
CA GLU A 16 18.15 -0.97 -9.97
C GLU A 16 18.34 -1.39 -11.43
N GLU A 17 17.85 -2.57 -11.81
CA GLU A 17 17.90 -3.08 -13.18
C GLU A 17 16.70 -2.64 -14.04
N TYR A 18 15.72 -1.93 -13.46
CA TYR A 18 14.53 -1.51 -14.19
C TYR A 18 14.87 -0.56 -15.35
N VAL A 19 14.63 -1.02 -16.57
CA VAL A 19 14.75 -0.23 -17.79
C VAL A 19 13.36 0.20 -18.26
N GLY A 20 13.01 1.46 -18.03
CA GLY A 20 11.72 2.01 -18.43
C GLY A 20 11.59 3.49 -18.10
N ASP A 21 10.39 3.89 -17.68
CA ASP A 21 10.13 5.25 -17.21
C ASP A 21 10.98 5.56 -15.96
N LYS A 22 11.28 6.84 -15.73
CA LYS A 22 12.04 7.25 -14.55
C LYS A 22 11.33 6.85 -13.25
N THR A 23 12.12 6.35 -12.30
CA THR A 23 11.73 6.05 -10.93
C THR A 23 12.49 6.96 -9.96
N GLY A 24 11.96 7.12 -8.75
CA GLY A 24 12.48 8.03 -7.73
C GLY A 24 12.99 7.32 -6.48
N GLY A 25 13.54 6.11 -6.64
CA GLY A 25 14.00 5.22 -5.56
C GLY A 25 12.97 4.16 -5.16
N TYR A 26 13.34 3.28 -4.23
CA TYR A 26 12.54 2.16 -3.75
C TYR A 26 12.56 2.04 -2.24
N ILE A 27 11.56 1.34 -1.70
CA ILE A 27 11.51 0.93 -0.31
C ILE A 27 11.15 -0.55 -0.22
N THR A 28 11.31 -1.12 0.96
CA THR A 28 10.75 -2.42 1.32
C THR A 28 9.60 -2.20 2.30
N GLY A 29 8.86 -3.24 2.66
CA GLY A 29 7.83 -3.04 3.68
C GLY A 29 8.46 -2.79 5.07
N ASP A 30 7.68 -2.16 5.95
CA ASP A 30 7.99 -1.90 7.37
C ASP A 30 7.05 -2.67 8.36
N GLY A 31 7.54 -3.05 9.54
CA GLY A 31 6.78 -3.78 10.57
C GLY A 31 7.21 -5.24 10.79
N PRO A 32 6.57 -5.94 11.76
CA PRO A 32 6.98 -7.29 12.19
C PRO A 32 6.66 -8.38 11.16
N ILE A 33 7.46 -9.44 11.17
CA ILE A 33 7.21 -10.69 10.43
C ILE A 33 7.52 -11.85 11.39
N PRO A 34 6.57 -12.78 11.63
CA PRO A 34 5.20 -12.80 11.12
C PRO A 34 4.32 -11.69 11.72
N CYS A 35 3.17 -11.41 11.11
CA CYS A 35 2.20 -10.43 11.62
C CYS A 35 0.78 -10.76 11.16
N ASP A 36 -0.19 -10.73 12.07
CA ASP A 36 -1.59 -11.07 11.78
C ASP A 36 -2.29 -10.07 10.85
N ILE A 37 -1.78 -8.83 10.74
CA ILE A 37 -2.41 -7.74 9.99
C ILE A 37 -1.42 -7.16 8.98
N LEU A 38 -1.79 -7.21 7.70
CA LEU A 38 -0.98 -6.70 6.59
C LEU A 38 -1.73 -5.61 5.82
N PHE A 39 -1.18 -4.39 5.81
CA PHE A 39 -1.64 -3.31 4.94
C PHE A 39 -0.83 -3.29 3.64
N ILE A 40 -1.51 -3.18 2.50
CA ILE A 40 -0.88 -3.14 1.17
C ILE A 40 -1.35 -1.89 0.43
N GLY A 41 -0.39 -1.02 0.10
CA GLY A 41 -0.58 0.18 -0.71
C GLY A 41 -0.27 -0.01 -2.20
N GLU A 42 -0.31 1.09 -2.94
CA GLU A 42 -0.03 1.12 -4.39
C GLU A 42 1.48 1.15 -4.66
N ALA A 43 2.14 2.25 -4.28
CA ALA A 43 3.56 2.51 -4.49
C ALA A 43 4.07 3.59 -3.51
N PRO A 44 5.37 3.63 -3.17
CA PRO A 44 5.92 4.67 -2.33
C PRO A 44 5.88 6.06 -2.98
N GLY A 45 5.74 7.09 -2.15
CA GLY A 45 5.91 8.48 -2.54
C GLY A 45 7.32 9.01 -2.25
N LYS A 46 7.48 10.34 -2.32
CA LYS A 46 8.78 11.00 -2.13
C LYS A 46 9.32 10.76 -0.72
N ASN A 47 8.53 11.14 0.28
CA ASN A 47 8.91 11.07 1.68
C ASN A 47 9.15 9.62 2.10
N GLU A 48 8.36 8.69 1.57
CA GLU A 48 8.52 7.27 1.85
C GLU A 48 9.89 6.76 1.40
N VAL A 49 10.35 7.14 0.20
CA VAL A 49 11.71 6.79 -0.25
C VAL A 49 12.79 7.50 0.58
N GLU A 50 12.60 8.78 0.89
CA GLU A 50 13.57 9.56 1.67
C GLU A 50 13.77 9.00 3.09
N GLU A 51 12.72 8.50 3.71
CA GLU A 51 12.76 7.94 5.08
C GLU A 51 12.90 6.40 5.10
N GLY A 52 12.78 5.75 3.94
CA GLY A 52 12.81 4.29 3.82
C GLY A 52 11.61 3.57 4.46
N LYS A 53 10.49 4.26 4.68
CA LYS A 53 9.30 3.74 5.37
C LYS A 53 8.00 4.03 4.60
N PRO A 54 7.05 3.09 4.53
CA PRO A 54 5.78 3.30 3.84
C PRO A 54 4.86 4.22 4.65
N PHE A 55 4.03 5.02 3.98
CA PHE A 55 3.02 5.89 4.60
C PHE A 55 3.60 6.84 5.68
N VAL A 56 4.62 7.62 5.34
CA VAL A 56 5.16 8.71 6.20
C VAL A 56 4.90 10.11 5.65
N GLY A 57 4.45 10.23 4.39
CA GLY A 57 4.07 11.50 3.79
C GLY A 57 2.71 12.03 4.28
N MET A 58 2.10 12.94 3.51
CA MET A 58 0.80 13.52 3.84
C MET A 58 -0.30 12.44 4.00
N ALA A 59 -0.35 11.48 3.07
CA ALA A 59 -1.25 10.33 3.17
C ALA A 59 -0.92 9.46 4.39
N GLY A 60 0.36 9.39 4.76
CA GLY A 60 0.84 8.71 5.96
C GLY A 60 0.33 9.31 7.27
N LYS A 61 0.25 10.65 7.35
CA LYS A 61 -0.34 11.32 8.54
C LYS A 61 -1.81 10.95 8.74
N ASN A 62 -2.59 10.86 7.66
CA ASN A 62 -3.97 10.40 7.75
C ASN A 62 -4.05 8.93 8.15
N PHE A 63 -3.21 8.09 7.54
CA PHE A 63 -3.12 6.67 7.89
C PHE A 63 -2.82 6.48 9.38
N GLU A 64 -1.81 7.17 9.91
CA GLU A 64 -1.43 7.15 11.33
C GLU A 64 -2.57 7.67 12.24
N LYS A 65 -3.24 8.77 11.86
CA LYS A 65 -4.40 9.30 12.60
C LYS A 65 -5.48 8.22 12.77
N TYR A 66 -5.81 7.51 11.69
CA TYR A 66 -6.91 6.54 11.73
C TYR A 66 -6.52 5.21 12.36
N LEU A 67 -5.27 4.76 12.20
CA LEU A 67 -4.74 3.64 12.99
C LEU A 67 -4.92 3.88 14.49
N ASN A 68 -4.50 5.06 14.97
CA ASN A 68 -4.65 5.43 16.37
C ASN A 68 -6.12 5.54 16.79
N SER A 69 -7.03 5.94 15.91
CA SER A 69 -8.47 6.02 16.21
C SER A 69 -9.14 4.67 16.47
N ILE A 70 -8.50 3.58 16.05
CA ILE A 70 -8.96 2.20 16.27
C ILE A 70 -8.01 1.42 17.19
N ASP A 71 -7.19 2.14 17.98
CA ASP A 71 -6.21 1.58 18.92
C ASP A 71 -5.19 0.60 18.30
N LEU A 72 -4.94 0.73 17.00
CA LEU A 72 -3.99 -0.13 16.28
C LEU A 72 -2.65 0.59 16.16
N LYS A 73 -1.58 -0.03 16.68
CA LYS A 73 -0.24 0.57 16.68
C LYS A 73 0.54 0.19 15.45
N ARG A 74 1.26 1.15 14.86
CA ARG A 74 2.07 0.91 13.66
C ARG A 74 3.07 -0.24 13.84
N GLU A 75 3.70 -0.35 15.00
CA GLU A 75 4.67 -1.41 15.33
C GLU A 75 4.04 -2.81 15.46
N SER A 76 2.72 -2.90 15.57
CA SER A 76 1.97 -4.16 15.63
C SER A 76 1.44 -4.65 14.29
N ILE A 77 1.67 -3.89 13.21
CA ILE A 77 1.16 -4.20 11.87
C ILE A 77 2.29 -4.24 10.84
N ARG A 78 2.10 -5.03 9.80
CA ARG A 78 2.98 -5.03 8.63
C ARG A 78 2.41 -4.10 7.56
N ILE A 79 3.26 -3.30 6.94
CA ILE A 79 2.87 -2.39 5.84
C ILE A 79 3.80 -2.59 4.65
N THR A 80 3.23 -2.79 3.46
CA THR A 80 3.97 -2.95 2.20
C THR A 80 3.22 -2.29 1.02
N ASN A 81 3.72 -2.44 -0.20
CA ASN A 81 3.12 -1.92 -1.42
C ASN A 81 3.06 -2.99 -2.52
N THR A 82 2.20 -2.76 -3.52
CA THR A 82 2.13 -3.60 -4.72
C THR A 82 3.30 -3.33 -5.67
N CYS A 83 3.77 -2.07 -5.74
CA CYS A 83 4.99 -1.67 -6.43
C CYS A 83 5.97 -1.09 -5.41
N PHE A 84 7.22 -1.57 -5.41
CA PHE A 84 8.19 -1.23 -4.38
C PHE A 84 9.06 -0.01 -4.71
N PHE A 85 9.05 0.46 -5.96
CA PHE A 85 9.68 1.72 -6.34
C PHE A 85 8.67 2.85 -6.49
N ARG A 86 9.16 4.09 -6.40
CA ARG A 86 8.40 5.32 -6.60
C ARG A 86 8.35 5.66 -8.09
N PRO A 87 7.20 5.55 -8.77
CA PRO A 87 7.11 5.92 -10.18
C PRO A 87 6.97 7.45 -10.30
N ILE A 88 7.78 8.09 -11.14
CA ILE A 88 7.79 9.55 -11.28
C ILE A 88 7.52 10.01 -12.71
N LYS A 89 7.07 11.26 -12.84
CA LYS A 89 7.05 12.04 -14.08
C LYS A 89 7.93 13.26 -13.89
N ILE A 90 8.73 13.55 -14.91
CA ILE A 90 9.55 14.76 -14.99
C ILE A 90 8.90 15.68 -16.02
N LYS A 91 8.60 16.91 -15.63
CA LYS A 91 8.08 17.93 -16.54
C LYS A 91 8.97 19.16 -16.49
N GLU A 92 9.38 19.63 -17.65
CA GLU A 92 10.04 20.92 -17.83
C GLU A 92 8.99 21.98 -18.15
N GLY A 93 8.93 23.01 -17.32
CA GLY A 93 8.07 24.17 -17.53
C GLY A 93 8.62 25.11 -18.59
N LYS A 94 7.77 26.01 -19.10
CA LYS A 94 8.16 27.01 -20.12
C LYS A 94 9.31 27.95 -19.70
N ASN A 95 9.61 28.01 -18.40
CA ASN A 95 10.71 28.79 -17.81
C ASN A 95 11.95 27.93 -17.49
N GLY A 96 12.05 26.72 -18.04
CA GLY A 96 13.15 25.77 -17.77
C GLY A 96 13.10 25.11 -16.39
N ARG A 97 12.06 25.35 -15.58
CA ARG A 97 11.95 24.69 -14.27
C ARG A 97 11.56 23.24 -14.42
N ILE A 98 12.37 22.35 -13.86
CA ILE A 98 12.07 20.92 -13.78
C ILE A 98 11.21 20.65 -12.55
N SER A 99 10.11 19.92 -12.75
CA SER A 99 9.24 19.42 -11.69
C SER A 99 9.17 17.90 -11.73
N ILE A 100 9.24 17.29 -10.55
CA ILE A 100 9.17 15.83 -10.38
C ILE A 100 7.92 15.53 -9.55
N SER A 101 6.99 14.77 -10.11
CA SER A 101 5.75 14.37 -9.43
C SER A 101 5.58 12.87 -9.46
N ASN A 102 4.88 12.32 -8.46
CA ASN A 102 4.48 10.92 -8.47
C ASN A 102 3.51 10.67 -9.63
N ARG A 103 3.51 9.43 -10.14
CA ARG A 103 2.45 8.90 -10.99
C ARG A 103 2.05 7.51 -10.50
N PRO A 104 0.85 7.03 -10.86
CA PRO A 104 0.52 5.63 -10.66
C PRO A 104 1.53 4.72 -11.38
N PRO A 105 1.86 3.55 -10.81
CA PRO A 105 2.65 2.54 -11.49
C PRO A 105 1.85 1.98 -12.67
N LYS A 106 2.55 1.63 -13.74
CA LYS A 106 1.96 0.91 -14.87
C LYS A 106 1.70 -0.54 -14.48
N VAL A 107 0.81 -1.22 -15.19
CA VAL A 107 0.57 -2.66 -15.02
C VAL A 107 1.87 -3.45 -15.15
N SER A 108 2.71 -3.13 -16.14
CA SER A 108 4.01 -3.78 -16.33
C SER A 108 4.95 -3.60 -15.13
N GLU A 109 4.89 -2.45 -14.45
CA GLU A 109 5.74 -2.15 -13.29
C GLU A 109 5.25 -2.89 -12.03
N ILE A 110 3.93 -3.02 -11.88
CA ILE A 110 3.32 -3.86 -10.83
C ILE A 110 3.69 -5.33 -11.05
N SER A 111 3.68 -5.80 -12.31
CA SER A 111 4.00 -7.20 -12.64
C SER A 111 5.41 -7.61 -12.25
N LEU A 112 6.39 -6.69 -12.26
CA LEU A 112 7.77 -6.95 -11.82
C LEU A 112 7.84 -7.45 -10.37
N PHE A 113 6.94 -6.96 -9.51
CA PHE A 113 6.94 -7.26 -8.08
C PHE A 113 5.87 -8.27 -7.67
N SER A 114 5.16 -8.88 -8.63
CA SER A 114 4.04 -9.75 -8.30
C SER A 114 4.46 -10.97 -7.47
N SER A 115 5.56 -11.63 -7.82
CA SER A 115 6.10 -12.75 -7.02
C SER A 115 6.68 -12.31 -5.68
N ILE A 116 7.26 -11.10 -5.63
CA ILE A 116 7.78 -10.49 -4.40
C ILE A 116 6.66 -10.23 -3.41
N LEU A 117 5.52 -9.69 -3.88
CA LEU A 117 4.37 -9.47 -3.02
C LEU A 117 3.77 -10.79 -2.52
N ASP A 118 3.70 -11.82 -3.38
CA ASP A 118 3.23 -13.14 -2.96
C ASP A 118 4.15 -13.74 -1.89
N GLU A 119 5.48 -13.60 -2.05
CA GLU A 119 6.47 -14.02 -1.04
C GLU A 119 6.33 -13.22 0.27
N GLU A 120 6.16 -11.90 0.20
CA GLU A 120 5.89 -11.05 1.37
C GLU A 120 4.63 -11.51 2.12
N ILE A 121 3.51 -11.74 1.42
CA ILE A 121 2.26 -12.21 2.03
C ILE A 121 2.47 -13.57 2.72
N ASN A 122 3.19 -14.49 2.08
CA ASN A 122 3.48 -15.81 2.65
C ASN A 122 4.38 -15.72 3.90
N LEU A 123 5.37 -14.84 3.90
CA LEU A 123 6.29 -14.66 5.04
C LEU A 123 5.59 -14.00 6.23
N VAL A 124 4.80 -12.97 5.95
CA VAL A 124 4.01 -12.26 6.96
C VAL A 124 2.97 -13.20 7.55
N ASN A 125 2.40 -14.08 6.73
CA ASN A 125 1.34 -15.02 7.07
C ASN A 125 0.17 -14.31 7.80
N PRO A 126 -0.40 -13.23 7.24
CA PRO A 126 -1.43 -12.46 7.92
C PRO A 126 -2.71 -13.25 8.05
N LYS A 127 -3.54 -12.97 9.05
CA LYS A 127 -4.94 -13.41 9.08
C LYS A 127 -5.83 -12.48 8.27
N LEU A 128 -5.51 -11.18 8.29
CA LEU A 128 -6.24 -10.12 7.60
C LEU A 128 -5.31 -9.28 6.72
N ILE A 129 -5.70 -9.11 5.46
CA ILE A 129 -5.04 -8.21 4.50
C ILE A 129 -5.93 -6.99 4.25
N ILE A 130 -5.41 -5.80 4.49
CA ILE A 130 -6.09 -4.54 4.18
C ILE A 130 -5.53 -4.00 2.87
N THR A 131 -6.38 -3.88 1.85
CA THR A 131 -5.98 -3.29 0.57
C THR A 131 -6.34 -1.81 0.55
N LEU A 132 -5.35 -0.95 0.28
CA LEU A 132 -5.53 0.50 0.24
C LEU A 132 -5.61 0.97 -1.21
N GLY A 133 -6.83 1.08 -1.73
CA GLY A 133 -7.12 1.52 -3.10
C GLY A 133 -7.17 0.39 -4.14
N ASN A 134 -7.37 0.78 -5.40
CA ASN A 134 -7.71 -0.14 -6.48
C ASN A 134 -6.56 -1.07 -6.89
N VAL A 135 -5.30 -0.63 -6.81
CA VAL A 135 -4.15 -1.41 -7.27
C VAL A 135 -3.96 -2.69 -6.44
N PRO A 136 -3.79 -2.63 -5.11
CA PRO A 136 -3.70 -3.83 -4.28
C PRO A 136 -4.99 -4.65 -4.32
N LEU A 137 -6.16 -4.01 -4.37
CA LEU A 137 -7.46 -4.69 -4.47
C LEU A 137 -7.54 -5.60 -5.70
N LYS A 138 -7.23 -5.07 -6.89
CA LYS A 138 -7.28 -5.81 -8.16
C LYS A 138 -6.21 -6.89 -8.26
N ARG A 139 -5.10 -6.75 -7.53
CA ARG A 139 -4.04 -7.78 -7.51
C ARG A 139 -4.44 -9.01 -6.69
N LEU A 140 -5.29 -8.82 -5.69
CA LEU A 140 -5.62 -9.85 -4.70
C LEU A 140 -7.04 -10.38 -4.81
N THR A 141 -7.93 -9.70 -5.53
CA THR A 141 -9.36 -10.03 -5.60
C THR A 141 -9.91 -9.88 -7.02
N SER A 142 -11.14 -10.36 -7.25
CA SER A 142 -11.87 -10.17 -8.50
C SER A 142 -12.66 -8.85 -8.58
N PHE A 143 -12.57 -7.97 -7.56
CA PHE A 143 -13.31 -6.72 -7.53
C PHE A 143 -12.80 -5.73 -8.59
N LYS A 144 -13.74 -5.02 -9.24
CA LYS A 144 -13.42 -4.07 -10.31
C LYS A 144 -13.05 -2.68 -9.78
N SER A 145 -13.68 -2.26 -8.68
CA SER A 145 -13.41 -0.97 -8.07
C SER A 145 -13.57 -1.03 -6.56
N ILE A 146 -12.84 -0.17 -5.86
CA ILE A 146 -12.94 -0.01 -4.41
C ILE A 146 -14.34 0.43 -3.97
N GLY A 147 -15.04 1.21 -4.80
CA GLY A 147 -16.40 1.69 -4.51
C GLY A 147 -17.42 0.57 -4.38
N ASP A 148 -17.16 -0.59 -4.99
CA ASP A 148 -18.08 -1.73 -4.98
C ASP A 148 -18.00 -2.55 -3.68
N CYS A 149 -16.87 -2.46 -2.95
CA CYS A 149 -16.55 -3.45 -1.92
C CYS A 149 -15.97 -2.89 -0.62
N HIS A 150 -15.59 -1.61 -0.55
CA HIS A 150 -14.92 -1.05 0.62
C HIS A 150 -15.72 -1.21 1.92
N GLY A 151 -15.01 -1.22 3.05
CA GLY A 151 -15.63 -1.25 4.38
C GLY A 151 -16.34 -2.57 4.71
N ASN A 152 -15.99 -3.67 4.03
CA ASN A 152 -16.53 -5.00 4.29
C ASN A 152 -15.39 -6.02 4.28
N ILE A 153 -15.56 -7.10 5.04
CA ILE A 153 -14.62 -8.22 5.09
C ILE A 153 -15.04 -9.31 4.10
N TYR A 154 -14.07 -9.86 3.37
CA TYR A 154 -14.28 -10.95 2.43
C TYR A 154 -13.25 -12.04 2.67
N PHE A 155 -13.68 -13.29 2.69
CA PHE A 155 -12.76 -14.41 2.61
C PHE A 155 -12.41 -14.69 1.15
N ILE A 156 -11.12 -14.67 0.82
CA ILE A 156 -10.62 -14.87 -0.53
C ILE A 156 -10.02 -16.28 -0.64
N GLU A 157 -10.78 -17.20 -1.23
CA GLU A 157 -10.48 -18.64 -1.29
C GLU A 157 -9.08 -18.94 -1.84
N ASN A 158 -8.69 -18.29 -2.94
CA ASN A 158 -7.39 -18.53 -3.57
C ASN A 158 -6.20 -17.99 -2.77
N LEU A 159 -6.43 -17.06 -1.84
CA LEU A 159 -5.43 -16.61 -0.87
C LEU A 159 -5.54 -17.39 0.45
N ASN A 160 -6.69 -18.02 0.71
CA ASN A 160 -7.05 -18.60 1.99
C ASN A 160 -6.88 -17.58 3.13
N ARG A 161 -7.33 -16.33 2.91
CA ARG A 161 -7.18 -15.19 3.84
C ARG A 161 -8.38 -14.27 3.80
N TYR A 162 -8.60 -13.54 4.88
CA TYR A 162 -9.53 -12.41 4.89
C TYR A 162 -8.90 -11.19 4.23
N VAL A 163 -9.69 -10.47 3.43
CA VAL A 163 -9.34 -9.19 2.82
C VAL A 163 -10.38 -8.15 3.21
N PHE A 164 -9.90 -6.98 3.64
CA PHE A 164 -10.73 -5.81 3.95
C PHE A 164 -10.32 -4.64 3.03
N PRO A 165 -11.09 -4.35 1.97
CA PRO A 165 -10.80 -3.24 1.07
C PRO A 165 -11.10 -1.88 1.69
N MET A 166 -10.20 -0.92 1.50
CA MET A 166 -10.38 0.48 1.92
C MET A 166 -9.91 1.45 0.84
N TYR A 167 -10.47 2.67 0.85
CA TYR A 167 -9.92 3.75 0.05
C TYR A 167 -8.47 4.06 0.45
N HIS A 168 -7.65 4.44 -0.53
CA HIS A 168 -6.28 4.85 -0.25
C HIS A 168 -6.28 6.18 0.56
N PRO A 169 -5.41 6.35 1.57
CA PRO A 169 -5.39 7.56 2.41
C PRO A 169 -5.16 8.89 1.66
N SER A 170 -4.59 8.84 0.46
CA SER A 170 -4.47 10.01 -0.41
C SER A 170 -5.81 10.52 -0.94
N ALA A 171 -6.87 9.70 -0.95
CA ALA A 171 -8.20 10.09 -1.42
C ALA A 171 -8.74 11.31 -0.65
N LEU A 172 -8.47 11.38 0.66
CA LEU A 172 -8.83 12.51 1.53
C LEU A 172 -8.15 13.84 1.13
N THR A 173 -7.07 13.79 0.37
CA THR A 173 -6.43 15.02 -0.15
C THR A 173 -7.23 15.61 -1.32
N TYR A 174 -7.84 14.75 -2.14
CA TYR A 174 -8.54 15.12 -3.37
C TYR A 174 -10.05 15.29 -3.19
N ASN A 175 -10.67 14.48 -2.33
CA ASN A 175 -12.08 14.56 -1.99
C ASN A 175 -12.23 14.98 -0.53
N ARG A 176 -12.69 16.21 -0.32
CA ARG A 176 -12.88 16.82 1.01
C ARG A 176 -14.36 17.01 1.36
N SER A 177 -15.26 16.36 0.63
CA SER A 177 -16.68 16.41 0.96
C SER A 177 -16.93 15.78 2.33
N GLU A 178 -17.87 16.35 3.08
CA GLU A 178 -18.23 15.83 4.40
C GLU A 178 -18.78 14.40 4.32
N GLU A 179 -19.54 14.10 3.25
CA GLU A 179 -20.05 12.76 2.96
C GLU A 179 -18.93 11.74 2.78
N PHE A 180 -17.92 12.05 1.94
CA PHE A 180 -16.79 11.13 1.73
C PHE A 180 -15.96 10.95 3.01
N ASN A 181 -15.75 12.01 3.79
CA ASN A 181 -15.06 11.90 5.06
C ASN A 181 -15.80 10.93 6.00
N LYS A 182 -17.13 11.06 6.14
CA LYS A 182 -17.94 10.14 6.96
C LYS A 182 -17.83 8.69 6.48
N ILE A 183 -17.87 8.46 5.16
CA ILE A 183 -17.68 7.12 4.57
C ILE A 183 -16.31 6.57 4.93
N TYR A 184 -15.25 7.36 4.73
CA TYR A 184 -13.88 6.96 5.01
C TYR A 184 -13.68 6.63 6.50
N GLU A 185 -14.21 7.46 7.40
CA GLU A 185 -14.14 7.25 8.85
C GLU A 185 -14.89 5.97 9.27
N ASN A 186 -16.06 5.74 8.69
CA ASN A 186 -16.87 4.56 8.97
C ASN A 186 -16.18 3.26 8.51
N ASP A 187 -15.38 3.27 7.44
CA ASP A 187 -14.59 2.11 7.04
C ASP A 187 -13.57 1.69 8.11
N TRP A 188 -12.96 2.65 8.82
CA TRP A 188 -12.05 2.35 9.94
C TRP A 188 -12.80 1.79 11.16
N VAL A 189 -13.98 2.31 11.47
CA VAL A 189 -14.85 1.74 12.53
C VAL A 189 -15.18 0.28 12.21
N LYS A 190 -15.59 -0.01 10.97
CA LYS A 190 -15.87 -1.39 10.54
C LYS A 190 -14.63 -2.28 10.52
N LEU A 191 -13.45 -1.72 10.22
CA LEU A 191 -12.20 -2.45 10.35
C LEU A 191 -11.98 -2.87 11.81
N ARG A 192 -12.16 -1.94 12.77
CA ARG A 192 -12.06 -2.24 14.21
C ARG A 192 -12.99 -3.38 14.63
N GLU A 193 -14.25 -3.35 14.20
CA GLU A 193 -15.24 -4.40 14.46
C GLU A 193 -14.87 -5.74 13.82
N SER A 194 -14.17 -5.70 12.70
CA SER A 194 -13.70 -6.91 12.00
C SER A 194 -12.50 -7.52 12.70
N LEU A 195 -11.60 -6.72 13.28
CA LEU A 195 -10.45 -7.20 14.04
C LEU A 195 -10.83 -8.04 15.26
N ASP A 196 -12.01 -7.81 15.87
CA ASP A 196 -12.50 -8.62 16.99
C ASP A 196 -13.00 -10.02 16.58
N LYS A 197 -13.17 -10.27 15.28
CA LYS A 197 -13.79 -11.50 14.75
C LYS A 197 -12.79 -12.49 14.14
N ILE A 198 -11.50 -12.14 14.09
CA ILE A 198 -10.43 -12.87 13.39
C ILE A 198 -9.33 -13.23 14.39
#